data_AF-A0A5K1ARP2-F1
#
_entry.id   AF-A0A5K1ARP2-F1
#
_cell.length_a   1.000
_cell.length_b   1.000
_cell.length_c   1.000
_cell.angle_alpha   90.00
_cell.angle_beta   90.00
_cell.angle_gamma   90.00
#
_symmetry.space_group_name_H-M   'P 1'
#
loop_
_entity.id
_entity.type
_entity.pdbx_description
1 polymer ?
#
loop_
_entity_poly.entity_id
_entity_poly.type
_entity_poly.pdbx_seq_one_letter_code
_entity_poly.pdbx_strand_id
1 'polypeptide(L)' 'SDAAGRPCCDAGCGCTKSIPPLCHCGDVKDHCYPGCKMCLCTRSFPPQCRCRDPLSYCPKPCSAKKP' A
#
# COMPACT_ATOMS: atom_id res chain seq x y z
N SER A 1 7.65 -5.65 -12.95
CA SER A 1 7.43 -4.20 -13.08
C SER A 1 6.05 -3.91 -12.57
N ASP A 2 5.92 -3.50 -11.32
CA ASP A 2 4.73 -2.81 -10.85
C ASP A 2 4.46 -1.66 -11.82
N ALA A 3 3.29 -1.64 -12.45
CA ALA A 3 2.91 -0.57 -13.35
C ALA A 3 2.99 0.74 -12.55
N ALA A 4 3.94 1.60 -12.91
CA ALA A 4 4.44 2.75 -12.15
C ALA A 4 3.35 3.79 -11.81
N GLY A 5 2.50 3.46 -10.82
CA GLY A 5 1.40 4.30 -10.37
C GLY A 5 0.21 3.54 -9.75
N ARG A 6 0.18 2.21 -9.82
CA ARG A 6 -0.86 1.41 -9.12
C ARG A 6 -0.35 0.92 -7.77
N PRO A 7 -1.20 0.92 -6.73
CA PRO A 7 -0.84 0.32 -5.45
C PRO A 7 -0.67 -1.20 -5.62
N CYS A 8 0.23 -1.77 -4.85
CA CYS A 8 0.45 -3.21 -4.66
C CYS A 8 0.58 -3.46 -3.13
N CYS A 9 0.33 -4.68 -2.66
CA CYS A 9 0.32 -4.97 -1.22
C CYS A 9 0.76 -6.40 -0.90
N ASP A 10 1.83 -6.56 -0.10
CA ASP A 10 2.41 -7.87 0.28
C ASP A 10 2.09 -8.24 1.74
N ALA A 11 2.09 -7.27 2.67
CA ALA A 11 1.98 -7.48 4.12
C ALA A 11 0.55 -7.69 4.65
N GLY A 12 -0.39 -7.95 3.74
CA GLY A 12 -1.81 -8.13 4.03
C GLY A 12 -2.62 -6.84 3.87
N CYS A 13 -3.82 -7.00 3.32
CA CYS A 13 -4.78 -5.93 3.11
C CYS A 13 -6.01 -6.16 4.00
N GLY A 14 -6.40 -5.13 4.75
CA GLY A 14 -7.56 -5.16 5.62
C GLY A 14 -8.64 -4.19 5.14
N CYS A 15 -9.89 -4.62 5.10
CA CYS A 15 -11.03 -3.79 4.71
C CYS A 15 -12.04 -3.64 5.85
N THR A 16 -12.68 -2.47 5.92
CA THR A 16 -13.84 -2.24 6.78
C THR A 16 -15.04 -3.03 6.29
N LYS A 17 -16.01 -3.28 7.19
CA LYS A 17 -17.30 -3.93 6.86
C LYS A 17 -18.37 -2.93 6.37
N SER A 18 -17.98 -1.73 5.95
CA SER A 18 -18.88 -0.70 5.42
C SER A 18 -19.22 -0.95 3.95
N ILE A 19 -20.23 -0.25 3.42
CA ILE A 19 -20.60 -0.25 2.01
C ILE A 19 -20.54 1.20 1.48
N PRO A 20 -19.59 1.55 0.59
CA PRO A 20 -18.52 0.69 0.08
C PRO A 20 -17.46 0.34 1.15
N PRO A 21 -16.73 -0.77 0.98
CA PRO A 21 -15.63 -1.12 1.86
C PRO A 21 -14.47 -0.14 1.66
N LEU A 22 -13.78 0.18 2.75
CA LEU A 22 -12.54 0.96 2.75
C LEU A 22 -11.41 0.03 3.16
N CYS A 23 -10.44 -0.14 2.27
CA CYS A 23 -9.33 -1.06 2.44
C CYS A 23 -8.02 -0.31 2.66
N HIS A 24 -7.12 -0.91 3.42
CA HIS A 24 -5.79 -0.38 3.68
C HIS A 24 -4.75 -1.47 3.55
N CYS A 25 -3.59 -1.10 3.00
CA CYS A 25 -2.44 -1.99 2.91
C CYS A 25 -1.54 -1.83 4.13
N GLY A 26 -1.09 -2.96 4.69
CA GLY A 26 -0.16 -2.99 5.82
C GLY A 26 1.32 -2.81 5.45
N ASP A 27 1.65 -2.67 4.17
CA ASP A 27 3.04 -2.59 3.69
C ASP A 27 3.81 -1.47 4.38
N VAL A 28 5.03 -1.81 4.83
CA VAL A 28 6.02 -0.87 5.30
C VAL A 28 7.20 -0.90 4.35
N LYS A 29 7.50 0.24 3.76
CA LYS A 29 8.60 0.41 2.79
C LYS A 29 9.40 1.65 3.16
N ASP A 30 10.52 1.89 2.51
CA ASP A 30 11.28 3.14 2.65
C ASP A 30 10.65 4.32 1.88
N HIS A 31 9.65 4.06 1.04
CA HIS A 31 8.90 5.07 0.29
C HIS A 31 7.44 4.63 0.06
N CYS A 32 6.57 5.58 -0.27
CA CYS A 32 5.22 5.28 -0.75
C CYS A 32 5.16 5.26 -2.28
N TYR A 33 4.14 4.59 -2.84
CA TYR A 33 3.91 4.61 -4.28
C TYR A 33 3.50 6.03 -4.74
N PRO A 34 3.80 6.43 -6.00
CA PRO A 34 3.59 7.81 -6.47
C PRO A 34 2.16 8.37 -6.34
N GLY A 35 1.16 7.49 -6.30
CA GLY A 35 -0.26 7.88 -6.17
C GLY A 35 -0.74 8.04 -4.73
N CYS A 36 0.10 7.76 -3.73
CA CYS A 36 -0.28 7.90 -2.33
C CYS A 36 -0.28 9.37 -1.91
N LYS A 37 -1.44 9.92 -1.59
CA LYS A 37 -1.60 11.29 -1.11
C LYS A 37 -1.16 11.43 0.35
N MET A 38 -1.42 10.41 1.17
CA MET A 38 -1.16 10.43 2.61
C MET A 38 -0.09 9.40 2.98
N CYS A 39 1.16 9.73 2.65
CA CYS A 39 2.33 8.94 3.01
C CYS A 39 2.87 9.36 4.38
N LEU A 40 2.93 8.43 5.33
CA LEU A 40 3.49 8.68 6.66
C LEU A 40 4.76 7.88 6.86
N CYS A 41 5.85 8.55 7.22
CA CYS A 41 7.15 7.96 7.45
C CYS A 41 7.67 8.26 8.86
N THR A 42 8.39 7.29 9.46
CA THR A 42 9.18 7.54 10.67
C THR A 42 10.40 8.41 10.34
N ARG A 43 10.92 9.12 11.34
CA ARG A 43 12.19 9.87 11.26
C ARG A 43 13.41 8.97 11.56
N SER A 44 13.41 7.73 11.07
CA SER A 44 14.52 6.76 11.20
C SER A 44 15.34 6.68 9.92
N PHE A 45 16.50 6.01 9.97
CA PHE A 45 17.32 5.69 8.80
C PHE A 45 17.55 4.17 8.72
N PRO A 46 17.00 3.45 7.72
CA PRO A 46 16.06 3.94 6.71
C PRO A 46 14.69 4.36 7.29
N PRO A 47 13.94 5.22 6.59
CA PRO A 47 12.58 5.57 7.00
C PRO A 47 11.66 4.35 6.87
N GLN A 48 10.66 4.27 7.74
CA GLN A 48 9.58 3.29 7.64
C GLN A 48 8.31 4.04 7.26
N CYS A 49 7.92 3.93 6.00
CA CYS A 49 6.80 4.60 5.37
C CYS A 49 5.60 3.66 5.18
N ARG A 50 4.40 4.20 5.38
CA ARG A 50 3.11 3.54 5.13
C ARG A 50 2.18 4.50 4.40
N CYS A 51 1.48 4.00 3.38
CA CYS A 51 0.42 4.76 2.74
C CYS A 51 -0.89 4.61 3.52
N ARG A 52 -1.55 5.72 3.85
CA ARG A 52 -2.84 5.74 4.56
C ARG A 52 -4.06 6.03 3.69
N ASP A 53 -3.87 6.19 2.39
CA ASP A 53 -4.99 6.36 1.47
C ASP A 53 -5.94 5.17 1.56
N PRO A 54 -7.26 5.40 1.66
CA PRO A 54 -8.23 4.32 1.55
C PRO A 54 -8.29 3.82 0.11
N LEU A 55 -8.33 2.51 -0.03
CA LEU A 55 -8.51 1.80 -1.29
C LEU A 55 -9.91 1.22 -1.34
N SER A 56 -10.54 1.18 -2.51
CA SER A 56 -11.84 0.52 -2.69
C SER A 56 -11.71 -1.01 -2.81
N TYR A 57 -10.50 -1.53 -2.95
CA TYR A 57 -10.19 -2.95 -3.10
C TYR A 57 -8.79 -3.29 -2.56
N CYS A 58 -8.53 -4.58 -2.36
CA CYS A 58 -7.20 -5.06 -1.99
C CYS A 58 -6.30 -5.24 -3.23
N PRO A 59 -5.16 -4.53 -3.31
CA PRO A 59 -4.23 -4.68 -4.43
C PRO A 59 -3.61 -6.07 -4.50
N LYS A 60 -3.07 -6.40 -5.68
CA LYS A 60 -2.26 -7.61 -5.86
C LYS A 60 -0.92 -7.48 -5.13
N PRO A 61 -0.26 -8.61 -4.81
CA PRO A 61 1.11 -8.61 -4.32
C PRO A 61 2.06 -7.87 -5.27
N CYS A 62 2.98 -7.08 -4.72
CA CYS A 62 4.04 -6.39 -5.45
C CYS A 62 5.02 -7.40 -6.04
N SER A 63 5.31 -8.45 -5.25
CA SER A 63 6.29 -9.48 -5.59
C SER A 63 5.72 -10.60 -6.46
N ALA A 64 4.67 -10.33 -7.27
CA ALA A 64 4.08 -11.32 -8.14
C ALA A 64 5.16 -11.96 -9.04
N LYS A 65 5.59 -13.18 -8.68
CA LYS A 65 6.53 -13.96 -9.48
C LYS A 65 5.88 -14.14 -10.85
N LYS A 66 6.51 -13.60 -11.89
CA LYS A 66 6.19 -14.05 -13.25
C LYS A 66 6.49 -15.56 -13.30
N PRO A 67 5.57 -16.41 -13.77
CA PRO A 67 5.90 -17.80 -14.05
C PRO A 67 7.00 -17.91 -15.10
#